data_AF-A0A917JU45-F1
#
_entry.id   AF-A0A917JU45-F1
#
_cell.length_a   1.000
_cell.length_b   1.000
_cell.length_c   1.000
_cell.angle_alpha   90.00
_cell.angle_beta   90.00
_cell.angle_gamma   90.00
#
_symmetry.space_group_name_H-M   'P 1'
#
loop_
_entity.id
_entity.type
_entity.pdbx_description
1 polymer ?
#
loop_
_entity_poly.entity_id
_entity_poly.type
_entity_poly.pdbx_seq_one_letter_code
_entity_poly.pdbx_strand_id
1 'polypeptide(L)'
;MARSDRTVRRNDPQLYEVFADQWWQPRGVFAMLHWLAAARAALIPPASRRGAVLVDLGCGAGLLAPHLVGKGYRHVGVDRSETALRQAEDHGVLLVVGDVRAVPLPDGCADCVVAGEVLEHVADLPAAVAEVCRVLRRGGLLVLDALADTALCRVVAIGIAERLPGLAVRGLHDPALLVDRARLRAETARHGVKLAMWGLRPSGRDLAAWALRRRAAVRMVPVFTTAVLFQGIGRKGG
;
A
#
# COMPACT_ATOMS: atom_id res chain seq x y z
N MET A 1 -4.93 -42.46 8.29
CA MET A 1 -4.02 -41.31 8.44
C MET A 1 -4.30 -40.34 7.29
N ALA A 2 -5.37 -39.54 7.41
CA ALA A 2 -5.75 -38.57 6.38
C ALA A 2 -5.04 -37.25 6.68
N ARG A 3 -4.04 -36.89 5.87
CA ARG A 3 -3.54 -35.52 5.83
C ARG A 3 -4.66 -34.67 5.23
N SER A 4 -5.42 -33.97 6.08
CA SER A 4 -6.35 -32.95 5.63
C SER A 4 -5.54 -31.88 4.92
N ASP A 5 -5.70 -31.80 3.60
CA ASP A 5 -5.30 -30.65 2.79
C ASP A 5 -6.13 -29.44 3.25
N ARG A 6 -5.69 -28.80 4.35
CA ARG A 6 -6.23 -27.49 4.74
C ARG A 6 -5.77 -26.53 3.66
N THR A 7 -6.67 -26.23 2.73
CA THR A 7 -6.50 -25.12 1.80
C THR A 7 -6.12 -23.89 2.62
N VAL A 8 -4.92 -23.37 2.41
CA VAL A 8 -4.46 -22.14 3.08
C VAL A 8 -5.43 -21.04 2.67
N ARG A 9 -6.17 -20.47 3.63
CA ARG A 9 -7.05 -19.33 3.40
C ARG A 9 -6.18 -18.19 2.86
N ARG A 10 -6.46 -17.76 1.63
CA ARG A 10 -5.76 -16.63 0.99
C ARG A 10 -6.35 -15.30 1.44
N ASN A 11 -5.55 -14.24 1.34
CA ASN A 11 -5.94 -12.89 1.73
C ASN A 11 -6.49 -12.86 3.17
N ASP A 12 -5.80 -13.52 4.10
CA ASP A 12 -6.19 -13.54 5.51
C ASP A 12 -5.57 -12.35 6.25
N PRO A 13 -6.37 -11.35 6.68
CA PRO A 13 -5.83 -10.21 7.43
C PRO A 13 -5.18 -10.62 8.75
N GLN A 14 -5.50 -11.81 9.29
CA GLN A 14 -4.85 -12.32 10.51
C GLN A 14 -3.35 -12.56 10.33
N LEU A 15 -2.85 -12.71 9.09
CA LEU A 15 -1.41 -12.83 8.85
C LEU A 15 -0.66 -11.57 9.32
N TYR A 16 -1.26 -10.38 9.22
CA TYR A 16 -0.65 -9.14 9.72
C TYR A 16 -0.61 -9.06 11.25
N GLU A 17 -1.54 -9.72 11.92
CA GLU A 17 -1.54 -9.89 13.38
C GLU A 17 -0.49 -10.90 13.83
N VAL A 18 -0.41 -12.05 13.13
CA VAL A 18 0.55 -13.12 13.44
C VAL A 18 2.00 -12.66 13.28
N PHE A 19 2.27 -11.83 12.27
CA PHE A 19 3.60 -11.29 12.02
C PHE A 19 3.77 -9.85 12.54
N ALA A 20 2.98 -9.45 13.54
CA ALA A 20 3.00 -8.06 14.03
C ALA A 20 4.39 -7.61 14.54
N ASP A 21 5.21 -8.51 15.06
CA ASP A 21 6.59 -8.25 15.50
C ASP A 21 7.57 -7.99 14.34
N GLN A 22 7.17 -8.32 13.11
CA GLN A 22 8.00 -8.21 11.92
C GLN A 22 7.83 -6.87 11.17
N TRP A 23 6.81 -6.07 11.50
CA TRP A 23 6.49 -4.81 10.79
C TRP A 23 7.70 -3.91 10.64
N TRP A 24 8.44 -3.69 11.73
CA TRP A 24 9.58 -2.78 11.76
C TRP A 24 10.94 -3.46 11.61
N GLN A 25 10.98 -4.77 11.30
CA GLN A 25 12.23 -5.48 11.04
C GLN A 25 12.71 -5.21 9.61
N PRO A 26 13.88 -4.56 9.38
CA PRO A 26 14.32 -4.18 8.02
C PRO A 26 14.55 -5.35 7.06
N ARG A 27 14.62 -6.57 7.61
CA ARG A 27 14.80 -7.83 6.88
C ARG A 27 13.76 -8.88 7.24
N GLY A 28 12.69 -8.49 7.92
CA GLY A 28 11.56 -9.35 8.24
C GLY A 28 10.66 -9.56 7.03
N VAL A 29 9.53 -10.24 7.26
CA VAL A 29 8.58 -10.62 6.19
C VAL A 29 7.96 -9.42 5.45
N PHE A 30 7.98 -8.23 6.06
CA PHE A 30 7.46 -6.99 5.50
C PHE A 30 8.53 -6.07 4.90
N ALA A 31 9.77 -6.55 4.71
CA ALA A 31 10.88 -5.72 4.21
C ALA A 31 10.56 -4.98 2.89
N MET A 32 9.79 -5.59 1.98
CA MET A 32 9.39 -4.92 0.74
C MET A 32 8.45 -3.74 0.98
N LEU A 33 7.57 -3.80 1.99
CA LEU A 33 6.66 -2.71 2.34
C LEU A 33 7.42 -1.44 2.77
N HIS A 34 8.60 -1.58 3.41
CA HIS A 34 9.48 -0.45 3.71
C HIS A 34 9.96 0.25 2.44
N TRP A 35 10.34 -0.54 1.43
CA TRP A 35 10.87 -0.01 0.17
C TRP A 35 9.77 0.69 -0.64
N LEU A 36 8.55 0.14 -0.60
CA LEU A 36 7.36 0.71 -1.20
C LEU A 36 6.94 2.00 -0.50
N ALA A 37 6.92 2.03 0.83
CA ALA A 37 6.63 3.23 1.61
C ALA A 37 7.58 4.39 1.24
N ALA A 38 8.88 4.12 1.11
CA ALA A 38 9.85 5.11 0.63
C ALA A 38 9.55 5.60 -0.80
N ALA A 39 9.17 4.68 -1.71
CA ALA A 39 8.83 5.01 -3.09
C ALA A 39 7.55 5.85 -3.18
N ARG A 40 6.50 5.50 -2.44
CA ARG A 40 5.26 6.29 -2.31
C ARG A 40 5.56 7.68 -1.79
N ALA A 41 6.34 7.76 -0.71
CA ALA A 41 6.68 9.03 -0.12
C ALA A 41 7.38 9.97 -1.10
N ALA A 42 8.23 9.46 -2.01
CA ALA A 42 8.90 10.29 -3.02
C ALA A 42 7.91 11.04 -3.95
N LEU A 43 6.68 10.56 -4.09
CA LEU A 43 5.63 11.19 -4.90
C LEU A 43 4.84 12.28 -4.15
N ILE A 44 5.00 12.35 -2.84
CA ILE A 44 4.25 13.25 -1.96
C ILE A 44 5.07 14.54 -1.79
N PRO A 45 4.63 15.70 -2.32
CA PRO A 45 5.34 16.95 -2.12
C PRO A 45 5.17 17.46 -0.69
N PRO A 46 5.99 18.41 -0.21
CA PRO A 46 5.71 19.13 1.03
C PRO A 46 4.28 19.71 1.03
N ALA A 47 3.67 19.74 2.21
CA ALA A 47 2.33 20.28 2.42
C ALA A 47 2.23 21.72 1.91
N SER A 48 1.20 21.99 1.12
CA SER A 48 0.97 23.32 0.54
C SER A 48 0.47 24.34 1.56
N ARG A 49 0.11 23.91 2.77
CA ARG A 49 -0.41 24.76 3.85
C ARG A 49 -0.13 24.14 5.21
N ARG A 50 -0.10 24.99 6.24
CA ARG A 50 -0.06 24.53 7.63
C ARG A 50 -1.29 23.69 7.96
N GLY A 51 -1.08 22.58 8.65
CA GLY A 51 -2.15 21.67 9.04
C GLY A 51 -2.80 20.92 7.88
N ALA A 52 -2.09 20.77 6.75
CA ALA A 52 -2.54 19.89 5.68
C ALA A 52 -2.64 18.45 6.20
N VAL A 53 -3.68 17.73 5.77
CA VAL A 53 -3.95 16.38 6.25
C VAL A 53 -3.55 15.38 5.17
N LEU A 54 -2.77 14.37 5.57
CA LEU A 54 -2.53 13.16 4.77
C LEU A 54 -3.28 12.00 5.42
N VAL A 55 -4.13 11.32 4.66
CA VAL A 55 -4.82 10.09 5.07
C VAL A 55 -4.15 8.90 4.41
N ASP A 56 -3.61 7.97 5.19
CA ASP A 56 -2.99 6.72 4.75
C ASP A 56 -3.96 5.56 5.01
N LEU A 57 -4.55 5.03 3.93
CA LEU A 57 -5.57 3.99 3.96
C LEU A 57 -4.90 2.61 3.89
N GLY A 58 -5.16 1.76 4.88
CA GLY A 58 -4.40 0.52 5.09
C GLY A 58 -2.99 0.81 5.60
N CYS A 59 -2.85 1.74 6.55
CA CYS A 59 -1.53 2.22 6.98
C CYS A 59 -0.68 1.15 7.70
N GLY A 60 -1.31 0.04 8.15
CA GLY A 60 -0.66 -0.98 8.97
C GLY A 60 0.06 -0.36 10.16
N ALA A 61 1.31 -0.77 10.39
CA ALA A 61 2.14 -0.25 11.47
C ALA A 61 2.82 1.11 11.17
N GLY A 62 2.37 1.84 10.15
CA GLY A 62 2.81 3.22 9.90
C GLY A 62 4.15 3.36 9.17
N LEU A 63 4.52 2.41 8.30
CA LEU A 63 5.80 2.42 7.57
C LEU A 63 6.04 3.67 6.72
N LEU A 64 4.99 4.40 6.35
CA LEU A 64 5.10 5.66 5.62
C LEU A 64 5.61 6.82 6.50
N ALA A 65 5.36 6.78 7.82
CA ALA A 65 5.55 7.90 8.73
C ALA A 65 6.98 8.47 8.75
N PRO A 66 8.06 7.68 8.81
CA PRO A 66 9.43 8.20 8.80
C PRO A 66 9.75 9.02 7.54
N HIS A 67 9.08 8.72 6.43
CA HIS A 67 9.29 9.39 5.14
C HIS A 67 8.44 10.65 4.95
N LEU A 68 7.53 10.94 5.89
CA LEU A 68 6.72 12.17 5.91
C LEU A 68 7.29 13.23 6.85
N VAL A 69 8.30 12.89 7.66
CA VAL A 69 9.02 13.85 8.50
C VAL A 69 9.54 15.01 7.65
N GLY A 70 9.28 16.24 8.09
CA GLY A 70 9.65 17.46 7.37
C GLY A 70 8.72 17.84 6.20
N LYS A 71 7.72 17.02 5.85
CA LYS A 71 6.74 17.37 4.81
C LYS A 71 5.57 18.19 5.32
N GLY A 72 5.39 18.35 6.63
CA GLY A 72 4.39 19.26 7.21
C GLY A 72 2.94 18.77 7.19
N TYR A 73 2.70 17.48 6.91
CA TYR A 73 1.37 16.88 7.01
C TYR A 73 1.05 16.45 8.44
N ARG A 74 -0.23 16.56 8.82
CA ARG A 74 -0.82 15.76 9.88
C ARG A 74 -1.14 14.39 9.28
N HIS A 75 -0.43 13.37 9.73
CA HIS A 75 -0.55 12.01 9.22
C HIS A 75 -1.67 11.27 9.98
N VAL A 76 -2.73 10.90 9.28
CA VAL A 76 -3.86 10.12 9.79
C VAL A 76 -3.80 8.74 9.15
N GLY A 77 -3.68 7.69 9.95
CA GLY A 77 -3.66 6.30 9.49
C GLY A 77 -5.00 5.63 9.73
N VAL A 78 -5.54 4.98 8.69
CA VAL A 78 -6.77 4.18 8.77
C VAL A 78 -6.43 2.72 8.54
N ASP A 79 -6.76 1.85 9.50
CA ASP A 79 -6.59 0.40 9.35
C ASP A 79 -7.65 -0.37 10.15
N ARG A 80 -7.86 -1.65 9.79
CA ARG A 80 -8.75 -2.56 10.53
C ARG A 80 -8.04 -3.19 11.73
N SER A 81 -6.71 -3.26 11.71
CA SER A 81 -5.89 -3.83 12.77
C SER A 81 -5.59 -2.81 13.85
N GLU A 82 -6.22 -2.96 15.02
CA GLU A 82 -5.88 -2.16 16.20
C GLU A 82 -4.43 -2.38 16.64
N THR A 83 -3.92 -3.62 16.53
CA THR A 83 -2.54 -3.96 16.89
C THR A 83 -1.54 -3.21 16.02
N ALA A 84 -1.76 -3.17 14.70
CA ALA A 84 -0.90 -2.43 13.78
C ALA A 84 -1.00 -0.92 14.03
N LEU A 85 -2.21 -0.39 14.23
CA LEU A 85 -2.42 1.02 14.55
C LEU A 85 -1.69 1.45 15.82
N ARG A 86 -1.68 0.64 16.87
CA ARG A 86 -0.91 0.94 18.10
C ARG A 86 0.58 1.12 17.81
N GLN A 87 1.17 0.29 16.94
CA GLN A 87 2.56 0.48 16.51
C GLN A 87 2.73 1.74 15.66
N ALA A 88 1.75 2.07 14.80
CA ALA A 88 1.80 3.29 14.00
C ALA A 88 1.81 4.57 14.87
N GLU A 89 1.13 4.55 16.02
CA GLU A 89 1.08 5.67 16.98
C GLU A 89 2.48 6.04 17.49
N ASP A 90 3.33 5.04 17.76
CA ASP A 90 4.72 5.22 18.18
C ASP A 90 5.56 6.00 17.15
N HIS A 91 5.09 6.06 15.89
CA HIS A 91 5.70 6.81 14.79
C HIS A 91 4.99 8.12 14.45
N GLY A 92 4.11 8.61 15.34
CA GLY A 92 3.43 9.91 15.21
C GLY A 92 2.25 9.90 14.25
N VAL A 93 1.67 8.73 13.97
CA VAL A 93 0.44 8.58 13.17
C VAL A 93 -0.79 8.77 14.06
N LEU A 94 -1.74 9.60 13.62
CA LEU A 94 -3.05 9.73 14.27
C LEU A 94 -3.95 8.56 13.85
N LEU A 95 -4.46 7.80 14.82
CA LEU A 95 -5.11 6.53 14.56
C LEU A 95 -6.60 6.64 14.27
N VAL A 96 -7.06 5.85 13.30
CA VAL A 96 -8.47 5.67 12.98
C VAL A 96 -8.73 4.20 12.67
N VAL A 97 -9.46 3.51 13.53
CA VAL A 97 -9.88 2.13 13.26
C VAL A 97 -11.03 2.17 12.24
N GLY A 98 -10.86 1.54 11.08
CA GLY A 98 -11.86 1.61 10.03
C GLY A 98 -11.61 0.68 8.83
N ASP A 99 -12.66 0.47 8.05
CA ASP A 99 -12.57 -0.23 6.77
C ASP A 99 -12.39 0.78 5.64
N VAL A 100 -11.49 0.51 4.70
CA VAL A 100 -11.25 1.38 3.54
C VAL A 100 -12.45 1.50 2.59
N ARG A 101 -13.45 0.62 2.71
CA ARG A 101 -14.74 0.69 2.00
C ARG A 101 -15.79 1.54 2.71
N ALA A 102 -15.53 1.96 3.94
CA ALA A 102 -16.38 2.83 4.74
C ALA A 102 -15.51 3.61 5.74
N VAL A 103 -14.72 4.55 5.22
CA VAL A 103 -13.70 5.29 5.97
C VAL A 103 -14.40 6.25 6.94
N PRO A 104 -14.18 6.13 8.26
CA PRO A 104 -14.86 6.96 9.26
C PRO A 104 -14.22 8.35 9.39
N LEU A 105 -14.09 9.04 8.26
CA LEU A 105 -13.57 10.39 8.13
C LEU A 105 -14.54 11.25 7.28
N PRO A 106 -14.60 12.58 7.53
CA PRO A 106 -15.44 13.48 6.75
C PRO A 106 -15.04 13.57 5.28
N ASP A 107 -16.01 13.92 4.43
CA ASP A 107 -15.78 14.23 3.02
C ASP A 107 -14.76 15.36 2.86
N GLY A 108 -13.85 15.21 1.89
CA GLY A 108 -12.90 16.25 1.52
C GLY A 108 -11.97 16.71 2.65
N CYS A 109 -11.75 15.88 3.69
CA CYS A 109 -10.89 16.24 4.81
C CYS A 109 -9.39 16.18 4.48
N ALA A 110 -8.99 15.43 3.44
CA ALA A 110 -7.60 15.11 3.14
C ALA A 110 -7.03 15.96 1.99
N ASP A 111 -5.88 16.59 2.21
CA ASP A 111 -5.07 17.23 1.15
C ASP A 111 -4.34 16.19 0.30
N CYS A 112 -3.94 15.08 0.93
CA CYS A 112 -3.35 13.93 0.28
C CYS A 112 -3.98 12.63 0.81
N VAL A 113 -4.31 11.70 -0.08
CA VAL A 113 -4.69 10.33 0.27
C VAL A 113 -3.64 9.39 -0.29
N VAL A 114 -3.19 8.47 0.55
CA VAL A 114 -2.32 7.36 0.17
C VAL A 114 -3.10 6.05 0.34
N ALA A 115 -3.02 5.17 -0.66
CA ALA A 115 -3.58 3.82 -0.61
C ALA A 115 -2.55 2.85 -1.21
N GLY A 116 -1.62 2.38 -0.38
CA GLY A 116 -0.49 1.58 -0.84
C GLY A 116 -0.54 0.14 -0.36
N GLU A 117 -0.48 -0.82 -1.30
CA GLU A 117 -0.58 -2.27 -1.03
C GLU A 117 -1.82 -2.65 -0.20
N VAL A 118 -2.94 -1.97 -0.44
CA VAL A 118 -4.22 -2.20 0.25
C VAL A 118 -5.33 -2.62 -0.70
N LEU A 119 -5.34 -2.11 -1.94
CA LEU A 119 -6.46 -2.30 -2.87
C LEU A 119 -6.54 -3.74 -3.38
N GLU A 120 -5.42 -4.45 -3.45
CA GLU A 120 -5.31 -5.87 -3.78
C GLU A 120 -5.80 -6.81 -2.67
N HIS A 121 -6.19 -6.26 -1.52
CA HIS A 121 -6.77 -7.00 -0.40
C HIS A 121 -8.28 -6.77 -0.26
N VAL A 122 -8.87 -5.89 -1.08
CA VAL A 122 -10.27 -5.45 -0.97
C VAL A 122 -11.15 -6.12 -2.03
N ALA A 123 -12.18 -6.86 -1.60
CA ALA A 123 -13.12 -7.52 -2.51
C ALA A 123 -14.01 -6.54 -3.30
N ASP A 124 -14.39 -5.41 -2.69
CA ASP A 124 -15.18 -4.36 -3.33
C ASP A 124 -14.30 -3.15 -3.66
N LEU A 125 -13.52 -3.29 -4.74
CA LEU A 125 -12.64 -2.24 -5.24
C LEU A 125 -13.41 -0.92 -5.54
N PRO A 126 -14.58 -0.93 -6.20
CA PRO A 126 -15.37 0.28 -6.41
C PRO A 126 -15.72 1.03 -5.10
N ALA A 127 -16.17 0.32 -4.06
CA ALA A 127 -16.48 0.96 -2.77
C ALA A 127 -15.25 1.60 -2.13
N ALA A 128 -14.09 0.92 -2.15
CA ALA A 128 -12.85 1.50 -1.64
C ALA A 128 -12.39 2.71 -2.45
N VAL A 129 -12.48 2.67 -3.78
CA VAL A 129 -12.14 3.81 -4.64
C VAL A 129 -13.08 5.00 -4.40
N ALA A 130 -14.37 4.75 -4.18
CA ALA A 130 -15.33 5.78 -3.86
C ALA A 130 -14.94 6.49 -2.55
N GLU A 131 -14.58 5.75 -1.51
CA GLU A 131 -14.12 6.32 -0.23
C GLU A 131 -12.80 7.07 -0.34
N VAL A 132 -11.80 6.50 -1.04
CA VAL A 132 -10.52 7.17 -1.35
C VAL A 132 -10.79 8.55 -1.95
N CYS A 133 -11.70 8.60 -2.93
CA CYS A 133 -12.03 9.84 -3.59
C CYS A 133 -12.91 10.75 -2.72
N ARG A 134 -13.81 10.21 -1.90
CA ARG A 134 -14.70 10.98 -1.01
C ARG A 134 -13.92 11.77 0.02
N VAL A 135 -12.99 11.13 0.75
CA VAL A 135 -12.17 11.81 1.76
C VAL A 135 -11.15 12.78 1.15
N LEU A 136 -10.78 12.57 -0.12
CA LEU A 136 -9.89 13.47 -0.84
C LEU A 136 -10.60 14.79 -1.20
N ARG A 137 -10.03 15.91 -0.78
CA ARG A 137 -10.54 17.24 -1.14
C ARG A 137 -10.39 17.53 -2.63
N ARG A 138 -11.15 18.49 -3.14
CA ARG A 138 -10.96 19.04 -4.50
C ARG A 138 -9.54 19.60 -4.65
N GLY A 139 -8.87 19.27 -5.75
CA GLY A 139 -7.45 19.59 -5.97
C GLY A 139 -6.45 18.76 -5.13
N GLY A 140 -6.93 17.89 -4.24
CA GLY A 140 -6.11 17.02 -3.41
C GLY A 140 -5.36 15.96 -4.23
N LEU A 141 -4.28 15.43 -3.66
CA LEU A 141 -3.42 14.44 -4.29
C LEU A 141 -3.77 13.00 -3.85
N LEU A 142 -3.97 12.10 -4.80
CA LEU A 142 -3.99 10.66 -4.59
C LEU A 142 -2.64 10.06 -4.98
N VAL A 143 -2.05 9.26 -4.10
CA VAL A 143 -0.90 8.38 -4.38
C VAL A 143 -1.30 6.95 -4.03
N LEU A 144 -0.99 6.00 -4.90
CA LEU A 144 -1.26 4.58 -4.65
C LEU A 144 -0.20 3.67 -5.24
N ASP A 145 -0.16 2.44 -4.76
CA ASP A 145 0.43 1.30 -5.45
C ASP A 145 -0.32 0.03 -5.13
N ALA A 146 -0.23 -0.92 -6.05
CA ALA A 146 -0.84 -2.22 -5.91
C ALA A 146 -0.21 -3.25 -6.85
N LEU A 147 -0.49 -4.52 -6.59
CA LEU A 147 -0.27 -5.63 -7.51
C LEU A 147 -1.35 -5.72 -8.60
N ALA A 148 -0.91 -5.81 -9.85
CA ALA A 148 -1.80 -5.77 -11.00
C ALA A 148 -2.39 -7.14 -11.36
N ASP A 149 -3.63 -7.15 -11.86
CA ASP A 149 -4.29 -8.34 -12.38
C ASP A 149 -3.72 -8.73 -13.75
N THR A 150 -2.61 -9.47 -13.74
CA THR A 150 -2.03 -10.08 -14.94
C THR A 150 -1.52 -11.48 -14.66
N ALA A 151 -1.41 -12.29 -15.73
CA ALA A 151 -0.76 -13.59 -15.66
C ALA A 151 0.69 -13.48 -15.13
N LEU A 152 1.44 -12.46 -15.56
CA LEU A 152 2.82 -12.23 -15.09
C LEU A 152 2.87 -11.95 -13.59
N CYS A 153 1.96 -11.12 -13.07
CA CYS A 153 1.89 -10.82 -11.64
C CYS A 153 1.56 -12.08 -10.82
N ARG A 154 0.56 -12.87 -11.26
CA ARG A 154 0.22 -14.15 -10.62
C ARG A 154 1.44 -15.08 -10.55
N VAL A 155 2.23 -15.17 -11.61
CA VAL A 155 3.45 -15.99 -11.61
C VAL A 155 4.51 -15.43 -10.66
N VAL A 156 4.80 -14.13 -10.72
CA VAL A 156 5.90 -13.52 -9.97
C VAL A 156 5.58 -13.35 -8.48
N ALA A 157 4.47 -12.68 -8.15
CA ALA A 157 4.13 -12.39 -6.76
C ALA A 157 3.65 -13.64 -6.02
N ILE A 158 2.73 -14.40 -6.63
CA ILE A 158 2.06 -15.51 -5.96
C ILE A 158 2.77 -16.85 -6.23
N GLY A 159 3.24 -17.06 -7.46
CA GLY A 159 3.91 -18.28 -7.87
C GLY A 159 5.34 -18.39 -7.34
N ILE A 160 6.09 -17.27 -7.29
CA ILE A 160 7.51 -17.25 -6.92
C ILE A 160 7.72 -16.61 -5.54
N ALA A 161 7.32 -15.35 -5.34
CA ALA A 161 7.68 -14.62 -4.11
C ALA A 161 7.09 -15.25 -2.84
N GLU A 162 5.83 -15.68 -2.86
CA GLU A 162 5.19 -16.38 -1.73
C GLU A 162 5.77 -17.77 -1.42
N ARG A 163 6.56 -18.35 -2.34
CA ARG A 163 7.20 -19.66 -2.15
C ARG A 163 8.65 -19.55 -1.71
N LEU A 164 9.23 -18.35 -1.76
CA LEU A 164 10.62 -18.10 -1.38
C LEU A 164 10.68 -17.52 0.04
N PRO A 165 11.32 -18.22 1.01
CA PRO A 165 11.43 -17.73 2.37
C PRO A 165 12.06 -16.33 2.43
N GLY A 166 11.41 -15.41 3.14
CA GLY A 166 11.90 -14.04 3.34
C GLY A 166 11.58 -13.04 2.23
N LEU A 167 10.86 -13.43 1.17
CA LEU A 167 10.36 -12.49 0.15
C LEU A 167 8.90 -12.09 0.35
N ALA A 168 8.02 -13.05 0.66
CA ALA A 168 6.62 -12.80 0.99
C ALA A 168 6.04 -13.91 1.88
N VAL A 169 4.93 -13.62 2.55
CA VAL A 169 4.19 -14.61 3.34
C VAL A 169 3.30 -15.44 2.42
N ARG A 170 3.35 -16.77 2.55
CA ARG A 170 2.52 -17.67 1.74
C ARG A 170 1.03 -17.45 2.01
N GLY A 171 0.24 -17.26 0.96
CA GLY A 171 -1.20 -17.03 1.08
C GLY A 171 -1.59 -15.59 1.39
N LEU A 172 -0.63 -14.65 1.42
CA LEU A 172 -0.90 -13.23 1.67
C LEU A 172 -1.83 -12.65 0.60
N HIS A 173 -1.68 -13.06 -0.67
CA HIS A 173 -2.49 -12.54 -1.76
C HIS A 173 -3.48 -13.57 -2.31
N ASP A 174 -4.67 -13.07 -2.65
CA ASP A 174 -5.65 -13.79 -3.46
C ASP A 174 -5.50 -13.35 -4.94
N PRO A 175 -5.19 -14.28 -5.87
CA PRO A 175 -5.12 -13.96 -7.30
C PRO A 175 -6.38 -13.29 -7.87
N ALA A 176 -7.55 -13.50 -7.25
CA ALA A 176 -8.83 -12.91 -7.66
C ALA A 176 -8.99 -11.45 -7.24
N LEU A 177 -8.15 -10.97 -6.31
CA LEU A 177 -8.19 -9.61 -5.79
C LEU A 177 -7.09 -8.70 -6.36
N LEU A 178 -6.22 -9.24 -7.22
CA LEU A 178 -5.28 -8.42 -7.96
C LEU A 178 -6.00 -7.30 -8.71
N VAL A 179 -5.35 -6.15 -8.82
CA VAL A 179 -6.03 -4.93 -9.26
C VAL A 179 -6.04 -4.82 -10.78
N ASP A 180 -7.24 -4.86 -11.37
CA ASP A 180 -7.44 -4.45 -12.77
C ASP A 180 -7.19 -2.95 -12.89
N ARG A 181 -6.10 -2.61 -13.60
CA ARG A 181 -5.65 -1.22 -13.78
C ARG A 181 -6.60 -0.38 -14.63
N ALA A 182 -7.26 -0.97 -15.61
CA ALA A 182 -8.21 -0.26 -16.47
C ALA A 182 -9.47 0.07 -15.67
N ARG A 183 -9.96 -0.90 -14.87
CA ARG A 183 -11.06 -0.69 -13.93
C ARG A 183 -10.69 0.37 -12.89
N LEU A 184 -9.53 0.27 -12.23
CA LEU A 184 -9.07 1.26 -11.26
C LEU A 184 -9.08 2.67 -11.86
N ARG A 185 -8.49 2.84 -13.05
CA ARG A 185 -8.47 4.13 -13.75
C ARG A 185 -9.86 4.66 -14.09
N ALA A 186 -10.76 3.79 -14.52
CA ALA A 186 -12.14 4.15 -14.84
C ALA A 186 -12.91 4.58 -13.59
N GLU A 187 -12.80 3.82 -12.49
CA GLU A 187 -13.48 4.14 -11.23
C GLU A 187 -12.95 5.45 -10.64
N THR A 188 -11.62 5.66 -10.57
CA THR A 188 -11.10 6.94 -10.09
C THR A 188 -11.54 8.11 -10.97
N ALA A 189 -11.60 7.91 -12.29
CA ALA A 189 -12.02 8.96 -13.23
C ALA A 189 -13.50 9.33 -13.05
N ARG A 190 -14.38 8.36 -12.73
CA ARG A 190 -15.79 8.61 -12.39
C ARG A 190 -15.94 9.55 -11.17
N HIS A 191 -14.99 9.47 -10.23
CA HIS A 191 -14.95 10.36 -9.06
C HIS A 191 -14.06 11.60 -9.25
N GLY A 192 -13.70 11.91 -10.50
CA GLY A 192 -12.98 13.13 -10.86
C GLY A 192 -11.46 13.07 -10.62
N VAL A 193 -10.87 11.88 -10.45
CA VAL A 193 -9.42 11.70 -10.30
C VAL A 193 -8.86 11.00 -11.54
N LYS A 194 -8.05 11.73 -12.32
CA LYS A 194 -7.32 11.15 -13.45
C LYS A 194 -5.98 10.61 -12.97
N LEU A 195 -5.81 9.28 -13.02
CA LEU A 195 -4.57 8.61 -12.63
C LEU A 195 -3.54 8.57 -13.78
N ALA A 196 -2.31 8.98 -13.50
CA ALA A 196 -1.12 8.54 -14.21
C ALA A 196 -0.55 7.31 -13.49
N MET A 197 -0.07 6.32 -14.24
CA MET A 197 0.46 5.07 -13.67
C MET A 197 1.72 4.62 -14.40
N TRP A 198 2.64 4.03 -13.66
CA TRP A 198 3.86 3.39 -14.17
C TRP A 198 4.20 2.17 -13.32
N GLY A 199 5.00 1.27 -13.87
CA GLY A 199 5.45 0.09 -13.14
C GLY A 199 6.52 0.40 -12.12
N LEU A 200 6.67 -0.48 -11.14
CA LEU A 200 7.74 -0.41 -10.16
C LEU A 200 8.39 -1.77 -9.99
N ARG A 201 9.70 -1.78 -9.72
CA ARG A 201 10.43 -3.00 -9.34
C ARG A 201 11.57 -2.70 -8.38
N PRO A 202 12.06 -3.70 -7.63
CA PRO A 202 13.31 -3.56 -6.89
C PRO A 202 14.51 -3.33 -7.82
N SER A 203 15.44 -2.46 -7.42
CA SER A 203 16.75 -2.32 -8.07
C SER A 203 17.53 -3.63 -7.91
N GLY A 204 17.92 -4.27 -9.02
CA GLY A 204 18.65 -5.55 -8.98
C GLY A 204 20.00 -5.45 -8.26
N ARG A 205 20.74 -4.34 -8.46
CA ARG A 205 22.00 -4.08 -7.75
C ARG A 205 21.79 -3.94 -6.25
N ASP A 206 20.77 -3.19 -5.84
CA ASP A 206 20.48 -2.97 -4.43
C ASP A 206 19.93 -4.24 -3.79
N LEU A 207 19.14 -5.04 -4.51
CA LEU A 207 18.63 -6.33 -4.05
C LEU A 207 19.76 -7.34 -3.82
N ALA A 208 20.72 -7.43 -4.75
CA ALA A 208 21.90 -8.26 -4.57
C ALA A 208 22.75 -7.79 -3.37
N ALA A 209 22.99 -6.48 -3.24
CA ALA A 209 23.70 -5.93 -2.10
C ALA A 209 22.94 -6.15 -0.77
N TRP A 210 21.62 -6.03 -0.78
CA TRP A 210 20.77 -6.32 0.37
C TRP A 210 20.89 -7.80 0.72
N ALA A 211 20.74 -8.74 -0.22
CA ALA A 211 20.89 -10.18 0.01
C ALA A 211 22.25 -10.55 0.62
N LEU A 212 23.32 -9.87 0.18
CA LEU A 212 24.68 -10.00 0.72
C LEU A 212 24.90 -9.22 2.04
N ARG A 213 23.85 -8.69 2.66
CA ARG A 213 23.88 -7.87 3.89
C ARG A 213 24.75 -6.60 3.80
N ARG A 214 25.02 -6.10 2.60
CA ARG A 214 25.79 -4.88 2.33
C ARG A 214 24.92 -3.62 2.26
N ARG A 215 23.59 -3.76 2.27
CA ARG A 215 22.61 -2.66 2.35
C ARG A 215 21.43 -3.03 3.24
N ALA A 216 20.91 -2.02 3.93
CA ALA A 216 19.75 -2.15 4.82
C ALA A 216 18.41 -2.18 4.06
N ALA A 217 18.32 -1.49 2.92
CA ALA A 217 17.10 -1.39 2.12
C ALA A 217 17.40 -1.49 0.61
N VAL A 218 16.35 -1.78 -0.17
CA VAL A 218 16.40 -1.87 -1.62
C VAL A 218 15.60 -0.72 -2.22
N ARG A 219 16.20 0.04 -3.13
CA ARG A 219 15.47 1.10 -3.84
C ARG A 219 14.49 0.48 -4.83
N MET A 220 13.26 0.99 -4.83
CA MET A 220 12.30 0.74 -5.90
C MET A 220 12.57 1.69 -7.07
N VAL A 221 12.54 1.16 -8.29
CA VAL A 221 12.83 1.91 -9.52
C VAL A 221 11.65 1.85 -10.48
N PRO A 222 11.28 2.96 -11.12
CA PRO A 222 10.18 2.99 -12.08
C PRO A 222 10.54 2.20 -13.36
N VAL A 223 9.54 1.59 -13.96
CA VAL A 223 9.63 0.89 -15.24
C VAL A 223 8.40 1.19 -16.09
N PHE A 224 8.52 1.01 -17.41
CA PHE A 224 7.44 1.33 -18.35
C PHE A 224 6.22 0.40 -18.23
N THR A 225 6.42 -0.82 -17.73
CA THR A 225 5.36 -1.85 -17.68
C THR A 225 4.67 -1.88 -16.32
N THR A 226 3.35 -1.73 -16.31
CA THR A 226 2.52 -1.84 -15.09
C THR A 226 2.09 -3.29 -14.81
N ALA A 227 2.73 -4.28 -15.43
CA ALA A 227 2.26 -5.66 -15.45
C ALA A 227 2.31 -6.39 -14.10
N VAL A 228 3.21 -6.00 -13.19
CA VAL A 228 3.39 -6.66 -11.88
C VAL A 228 2.98 -5.71 -10.76
N LEU A 229 3.92 -4.93 -10.26
CA LEU A 229 3.69 -3.87 -9.29
C LEU A 229 3.65 -2.54 -10.03
N PHE A 230 2.72 -1.66 -9.68
CA PHE A 230 2.61 -0.33 -10.28
C PHE A 230 2.33 0.72 -9.22
N GLN A 231 2.73 1.96 -9.50
CA GLN A 231 2.30 3.13 -8.73
C GLN A 231 1.35 3.98 -9.56
N GLY A 232 0.50 4.72 -8.87
CA GLY A 232 -0.44 5.68 -9.44
C GLY A 232 -0.38 7.02 -8.71
N ILE A 233 -0.52 8.10 -9.46
CA ILE A 233 -0.69 9.45 -8.93
C ILE A 233 -1.80 10.17 -9.67
N GLY A 234 -2.63 10.92 -8.97
CA GLY A 234 -3.70 11.70 -9.57
C GLY A 234 -4.14 12.85 -8.69
N ARG A 235 -4.74 13.88 -9.29
CA ARG A 235 -5.40 14.95 -8.54
C ARG A 235 -6.90 14.90 -8.76
N LYS A 236 -7.67 15.15 -7.70
CA LYS A 236 -9.12 15.31 -7.80
C LYS A 236 -9.44 16.64 -8.48
N GLY A 237 -10.39 16.62 -9.41
CA GLY A 237 -10.89 17.82 -10.08
C GLY A 237 -11.23 18.94 -9.11
N GLY A 238 -10.88 20.16 -9.52
CA GLY A 238 -11.22 21.41 -8.84
C GLY A 238 -12.67 21.75 -9.03
#